data_AF-U4PUH6-F1
#
_entry.id   AF-U4PUH6-F1
#
_cell.length_a   1.000
_cell.length_b   1.000
_cell.length_c   1.000
_cell.angle_alpha   90.00
_cell.angle_beta   90.00
_cell.angle_gamma   90.00
#
_symmetry.space_group_name_H-M   'P 1'
#
loop_
_entity.id
_entity.type
_entity.pdbx_description
1 polymer ?
#
loop_
_entity_poly.entity_id
_entity_poly.type
_entity_poly.pdbx_seq_one_letter_code
_entity_poly.pdbx_strand_id
1 'polypeptide(L)'
;MDIVGSISAVTSAISLVKELREIDAQFDKAEMKLKVAELTEALSDAKLGLVDVAQSLKEKDEQINKLKASIQRREETVERNGYRYRKGENGEPVGKPFCPVCLEEGNFILTVNSFDDGRPTKCPRCKANFGNVTGYREQS
;
A
#
# COMPACT_ATOMS: atom_id res chain seq x y z
N MET A 1 -18.29 -0.65 14.00
CA MET A 1 -18.63 0.49 13.12
C MET A 1 -17.38 0.77 12.31
N ASP A 2 -17.47 0.73 10.98
CA ASP A 2 -16.35 1.14 10.13
C ASP A 2 -16.33 2.67 9.99
N ILE A 3 -15.23 3.21 9.44
CA ILE A 3 -15.07 4.66 9.31
C ILE A 3 -16.14 5.28 8.40
N VAL A 4 -16.60 4.54 7.39
CA VAL A 4 -17.70 4.97 6.52
C VAL A 4 -19.00 5.13 7.31
N GLY A 5 -19.29 4.18 8.20
CA GLY A 5 -20.40 4.25 9.14
C GLY A 5 -20.27 5.42 10.11
N SER A 6 -19.08 5.68 10.65
CA SER A 6 -18.81 6.83 11.53
C SER A 6 -19.00 8.18 10.82
N ILE A 7 -18.50 8.34 9.59
CA ILE A 7 -18.72 9.55 8.77
C ILE A 7 -20.20 9.77 8.47
N SER A 8 -20.93 8.69 8.19
CA SER A 8 -22.38 8.74 7.95
C SER A 8 -23.13 9.17 9.21
N ALA A 9 -22.78 8.64 10.38
CA ALA A 9 -23.38 9.03 11.65
C ALA A 9 -23.14 10.51 11.99
N VAL A 10 -21.92 11.02 11.76
CA VAL A 10 -21.61 12.46 11.95
C VAL A 10 -22.39 13.33 10.96
N THR A 11 -22.54 12.87 9.70
CA THR A 11 -23.34 13.60 8.71
C THR A 11 -24.81 13.68 9.14
N SER A 12 -25.38 12.59 9.65
CA SER A 12 -26.73 12.58 10.20
C SER A 12 -26.86 13.51 11.41
N ALA A 13 -25.87 13.52 12.32
CA ALA A 13 -25.85 14.45 13.45
C ALA A 13 -25.82 15.92 12.98
N ILE A 14 -25.03 16.26 11.96
CA ILE A 14 -25.01 17.62 11.38
C ILE A 14 -26.40 17.99 10.82
N SER A 15 -27.08 17.06 10.13
CA SER A 15 -28.43 17.31 9.63
C SER A 15 -29.43 17.58 10.76
N LEU A 16 -29.40 16.78 11.83
CA LEU A 16 -30.24 17.00 13.01
C LEU A 16 -29.98 18.37 13.65
N VAL A 17 -28.72 18.80 13.72
CA VAL A 17 -28.36 20.12 14.28
C VAL A 17 -28.89 21.26 13.40
N LYS A 18 -28.92 21.09 12.08
CA LYS A 18 -29.56 22.05 11.16
C LYS A 18 -31.08 22.12 11.39
N GLU A 19 -31.74 20.98 11.54
CA GLU A 19 -33.17 20.91 11.84
C GLU A 19 -33.49 21.59 13.19
N LEU A 20 -32.65 21.38 14.23
CA LEU A 20 -32.79 22.05 15.52
C LEU A 20 -32.68 23.58 15.42
N ARG A 21 -31.94 24.11 14.44
CA ARG A 21 -31.83 25.56 14.20
C ARG A 21 -33.11 26.17 13.63
N GLU A 22 -33.92 25.37 12.95
CA GLU A 22 -35.16 25.78 12.30
C GLU A 22 -36.36 25.76 13.25
N ILE A 23 -36.26 25.04 14.38
CA ILE A 23 -37.31 24.98 15.39
C ILE A 23 -37.41 26.32 16.13
N ASP A 24 -38.56 26.97 16.00
CA ASP A 24 -38.85 28.29 16.59
C ASP A 24 -39.21 28.15 18.08
N ALA A 25 -38.20 27.95 18.93
CA ALA A 25 -38.41 27.80 20.37
C ALA A 25 -38.29 29.15 21.10
N GLN A 26 -39.17 29.39 22.09
CA GLN A 26 -39.22 30.58 22.95
C GLN A 26 -38.00 30.80 23.86
N PHE A 27 -36.90 30.07 23.63
CA PHE A 27 -35.62 30.27 24.32
C PHE A 27 -34.95 31.57 23.87
N ASP A 28 -33.92 31.98 24.59
CA ASP A 28 -33.06 33.10 24.23
C ASP A 28 -32.39 32.81 22.87
N LYS A 29 -33.09 33.20 21.80
CA LYS A 29 -32.86 32.78 20.40
C LYS A 29 -31.40 32.96 19.96
N ALA A 30 -30.71 33.94 20.54
CA ALA A 30 -29.32 34.23 20.24
C ALA A 30 -28.36 33.16 20.80
N GLU A 31 -28.53 32.77 22.06
CA GLU A 31 -27.66 31.79 22.73
C GLU A 31 -27.83 30.39 22.12
N MET A 32 -29.07 29.98 21.84
CA MET A 32 -29.33 28.68 21.19
C MET A 32 -28.76 28.61 19.77
N LYS A 33 -28.90 29.69 18.97
CA LYS A 33 -28.30 29.76 17.63
C LYS A 33 -26.78 29.69 17.68
N LEU A 34 -26.15 30.32 18.67
CA LEU A 34 -24.70 30.25 18.87
C LEU A 34 -24.25 28.83 19.20
N LYS A 35 -24.91 28.15 20.16
CA LYS A 35 -24.58 26.77 20.54
C LYS A 35 -24.77 25.76 19.41
N VAL A 36 -25.79 25.94 18.59
CA VAL A 36 -26.02 25.14 17.38
C VAL A 36 -24.94 25.37 16.33
N ALA A 37 -24.47 26.60 16.17
CA ALA A 37 -23.36 26.92 15.28
C ALA A 37 -22.05 26.26 15.77
N GLU A 38 -21.71 26.41 17.06
CA GLU A 38 -20.54 25.76 17.68
C GLU A 38 -20.60 24.23 17.54
N LEU A 39 -21.78 23.63 17.73
CA LEU A 39 -21.96 22.18 17.55
C LEU A 39 -21.81 21.76 16.08
N THR A 40 -22.32 22.55 15.15
CA THR A 40 -22.15 22.30 13.71
C THR A 40 -20.68 22.36 13.30
N GLU A 41 -19.94 23.33 13.82
CA GLU A 41 -18.50 23.49 13.61
C GLU A 41 -17.75 22.27 14.15
N ALA A 42 -17.97 21.91 15.42
CA ALA A 42 -17.32 20.74 16.04
C ALA A 42 -17.60 19.42 15.29
N LEU A 43 -18.83 19.21 14.81
CA LEU A 43 -19.16 18.03 14.02
C LEU A 43 -18.54 18.06 12.62
N SER A 44 -18.41 19.24 12.03
CA SER A 44 -17.76 19.41 10.72
C SER A 44 -16.27 19.08 10.82
N ASP A 45 -15.60 19.57 11.87
CA ASP A 45 -14.20 19.25 12.15
C ASP A 45 -14.01 17.75 12.41
N ALA A 46 -14.89 17.14 13.21
CA ALA A 46 -14.87 15.70 13.44
C ALA A 46 -15.04 14.91 12.13
N LYS A 47 -15.93 15.36 11.24
CA LYS A 47 -16.12 14.74 9.92
C LYS A 47 -14.86 14.83 9.06
N LEU A 48 -14.23 16.00 8.99
CA LEU A 48 -12.99 16.20 8.24
C LEU A 48 -11.87 15.31 8.78
N GLY A 49 -11.69 15.27 10.10
CA GLY A 49 -10.71 14.38 10.73
C GLY A 49 -10.95 12.89 10.42
N LEU A 50 -12.22 12.45 10.39
CA LEU A 50 -12.55 11.08 10.00
C LEU A 50 -12.25 10.78 8.53
N VAL A 51 -12.44 11.76 7.62
CA VAL A 51 -12.06 11.62 6.21
C VAL A 51 -10.55 11.46 6.07
N ASP A 52 -9.77 12.27 6.78
CA ASP A 52 -8.30 12.17 6.76
C ASP A 52 -7.81 10.81 7.29
N VAL A 53 -8.43 10.31 8.37
CA VAL A 53 -8.15 8.97 8.90
C VAL A 53 -8.51 7.88 7.88
N ALA A 54 -9.65 8.01 7.19
CA ALA A 54 -10.06 7.08 6.15
C ALA A 54 -9.02 7.00 5.02
N GLN A 55 -8.50 8.16 4.59
CA GLN A 55 -7.48 8.23 3.56
C GLN A 55 -6.16 7.60 4.03
N SER A 56 -5.70 7.93 5.23
CA SER A 56 -4.47 7.38 5.80
C SER A 56 -4.53 5.85 5.92
N LEU A 57 -5.67 5.30 6.32
CA LEU A 57 -5.86 3.85 6.37
C LEU A 57 -5.83 3.21 5.00
N LYS A 58 -6.49 3.80 4.01
CA LYS A 58 -6.46 3.31 2.64
C LYS A 58 -5.03 3.25 2.09
N GLU A 59 -4.24 4.31 2.30
CA GLU A 59 -2.83 4.36 1.90
C GLU A 59 -2.00 3.28 2.59
N LYS A 60 -2.23 3.06 3.89
CA LYS A 60 -1.58 1.99 4.65
C LYS A 60 -1.98 0.60 4.16
N ASP A 61 -3.25 0.35 3.88
CA ASP A 61 -3.72 -0.93 3.35
C ASP A 61 -3.13 -1.23 1.97
N GLU A 62 -3.03 -0.23 1.10
CA GLU A 62 -2.34 -0.37 -0.18
C GLU A 62 -0.86 -0.73 -0.02
N GLN A 63 -0.16 -0.10 0.93
CA GLN A 63 1.23 -0.43 1.25
C GLN A 63 1.37 -1.84 1.83
N ILE A 64 0.50 -2.23 2.76
CA ILE A 64 0.47 -3.58 3.34
C ILE A 64 0.27 -4.62 2.24
N ASN A 65 -0.67 -4.38 1.32
CA ASN A 65 -0.93 -5.30 0.21
C ASN A 65 0.27 -5.41 -0.74
N LYS A 66 0.95 -4.28 -1.05
CA LYS A 66 2.20 -4.29 -1.83
C LYS A 66 3.30 -5.09 -1.13
N LEU A 67 3.47 -4.91 0.18
CA LEU A 67 4.47 -5.63 0.97
C LEU A 67 4.15 -7.14 1.05
N LYS A 68 2.89 -7.50 1.31
CA LYS A 68 2.44 -8.90 1.32
C LYS A 68 2.71 -9.59 -0.02
N ALA A 69 2.39 -8.92 -1.14
CA ALA A 69 2.68 -9.46 -2.48
C ALA A 69 4.19 -9.60 -2.75
N SER A 70 5.02 -8.73 -2.18
CA SER A 70 6.49 -8.86 -2.26
C SER A 70 7.01 -10.03 -1.43
N ILE A 71 6.45 -10.26 -0.24
CA ILE A 71 6.83 -11.38 0.64
C ILE A 71 6.43 -12.70 -0.02
N GLN A 72 5.18 -12.83 -0.49
CA GLN A 72 4.69 -14.04 -1.15
C GLN A 72 5.54 -14.43 -2.35
N ARG A 73 5.89 -13.46 -3.23
CA ARG A 73 6.78 -13.74 -4.35
C ARG A 73 8.17 -14.20 -3.93
N ARG A 74 8.65 -13.82 -2.73
CA ARG A 74 9.94 -14.29 -2.20
C ARG A 74 9.85 -15.75 -1.76
N GLU A 75 8.72 -16.19 -1.22
CA GLU A 75 8.49 -17.59 -0.87
C GLU A 75 8.45 -18.51 -2.10
N GLU A 76 8.07 -17.96 -3.26
CA GLU A 76 8.10 -18.63 -4.56
C GLU A 76 9.51 -18.68 -5.20
N THR A 77 10.55 -18.29 -4.45
CA THR A 77 11.94 -18.37 -4.90
C THR A 77 12.75 -19.39 -4.11
N VAL A 78 13.81 -19.90 -4.72
CA VAL A 78 14.78 -20.78 -4.07
C VAL A 78 16.16 -20.14 -4.08
N GLU A 79 16.89 -20.27 -2.98
CA GLU A 79 18.22 -19.71 -2.81
C GLU A 79 19.30 -20.77 -3.10
N ARG A 80 20.24 -20.43 -3.98
CA ARG A 80 21.38 -21.26 -4.37
C ARG A 80 22.59 -20.39 -4.63
N ASN A 81 23.74 -20.76 -4.06
CA ASN A 81 25.02 -20.07 -4.25
C ASN A 81 24.95 -18.55 -3.98
N GLY A 82 24.15 -18.11 -3.01
CA GLY A 82 23.98 -16.69 -2.66
C GLY A 82 23.05 -15.89 -3.59
N TYR A 83 22.40 -16.53 -4.56
CA TYR A 83 21.42 -15.89 -5.44
C TYR A 83 20.05 -16.57 -5.31
N ARG A 84 18.98 -15.80 -5.55
CA ARG A 84 17.61 -16.32 -5.60
C ARG A 84 17.17 -16.56 -7.04
N TYR A 85 16.47 -17.66 -7.26
CA TYR A 85 15.96 -18.10 -8.56
C TYR A 85 14.46 -18.36 -8.47
N ARG A 86 13.80 -18.45 -9.63
CA ARG A 86 12.45 -19.00 -9.69
C ARG A 86 12.47 -20.44 -9.16
N LYS A 87 11.48 -20.81 -8.35
CA LYS A 87 11.29 -22.17 -7.85
C LYS A 87 10.58 -22.99 -8.93
N GLY A 88 11.21 -24.07 -9.40
CA GLY A 88 10.57 -25.04 -10.30
C GLY A 88 9.61 -25.98 -9.57
N GLU A 89 8.91 -26.85 -10.30
CA GLU A 89 7.90 -27.76 -9.73
C GLU A 89 8.50 -28.74 -8.70
N ASN A 90 9.75 -29.14 -8.90
CA ASN A 90 10.52 -29.98 -8.01
C ASN A 90 11.20 -29.23 -6.85
N GLY A 91 10.97 -27.92 -6.73
CA GLY A 91 11.62 -27.06 -5.73
C GLY A 91 13.05 -26.65 -6.06
N GLU A 92 13.59 -27.06 -7.20
CA GLU A 92 14.94 -26.69 -7.67
C GLU A 92 14.93 -25.34 -8.40
N PRO A 93 16.07 -24.63 -8.47
CA PRO A 93 16.17 -23.36 -9.18
C PRO A 93 15.97 -23.55 -10.69
N VAL A 94 15.22 -22.65 -11.31
CA VAL A 94 15.05 -22.60 -12.78
C VAL A 94 15.41 -21.23 -13.35
N GLY A 95 16.01 -21.25 -14.54
CA GLY A 95 16.36 -20.06 -15.29
C GLY A 95 17.47 -19.21 -14.66
N LYS A 96 17.37 -17.89 -14.86
CA LYS A 96 18.35 -16.89 -14.41
C LYS A 96 18.07 -16.41 -12.98
N PRO A 97 19.09 -15.98 -12.24
CA PRO A 97 18.90 -15.42 -10.91
C PRO A 97 18.21 -14.06 -10.97
N PHE A 98 17.47 -13.76 -9.92
CA PHE A 98 17.01 -12.41 -9.63
C PHE A 98 18.19 -11.53 -9.21
N CYS A 99 18.13 -10.25 -9.58
CA CYS A 99 19.10 -9.25 -9.17
C CYS A 99 19.00 -9.04 -7.65
N PRO A 100 20.06 -9.30 -6.86
CA PRO A 100 20.00 -9.18 -5.40
C PRO A 100 19.71 -7.74 -4.95
N VAL A 101 20.30 -6.74 -5.62
CA VAL A 101 20.07 -5.31 -5.32
C VAL A 101 18.60 -4.94 -5.49
N CYS A 102 18.01 -5.27 -6.64
CA CYS A 102 16.60 -4.98 -6.88
C CYS A 102 15.68 -5.79 -5.97
N LEU A 103 16.09 -7.01 -5.58
CA LEU A 103 15.29 -7.88 -4.73
C LEU A 103 15.18 -7.37 -3.29
N GLU A 104 16.21 -6.72 -2.76
CA GLU A 104 16.14 -6.03 -1.46
C GLU A 104 15.08 -4.92 -1.45
N GLU A 105 14.86 -4.27 -2.59
CA GLU A 105 13.80 -3.27 -2.79
C GLU A 105 12.43 -3.90 -3.11
N GLY A 106 12.29 -5.23 -3.04
CA GLY A 106 11.06 -5.96 -3.39
C GLY A 106 10.81 -6.11 -4.89
N ASN A 107 11.80 -5.81 -5.74
CA ASN A 107 11.70 -5.90 -7.19
C ASN A 107 12.32 -7.21 -7.73
N PHE A 108 11.48 -8.09 -8.24
CA PHE A 108 11.87 -9.39 -8.80
C PHE A 108 12.33 -9.25 -10.26
N ILE A 109 13.51 -8.66 -10.46
CA ILE A 109 14.08 -8.46 -11.80
C ILE A 109 15.05 -9.58 -12.13
N LEU A 110 14.78 -10.32 -13.20
CA LEU A 110 15.72 -11.33 -13.70
C LEU A 110 16.96 -10.66 -14.30
N THR A 111 18.11 -11.22 -14.00
CA THR A 111 19.36 -10.83 -14.63
C THR A 111 19.45 -11.35 -16.07
N VAL A 112 20.22 -10.65 -16.89
CA VAL A 112 20.44 -10.99 -18.30
C VAL A 112 21.92 -11.10 -18.59
N ASN A 113 22.32 -11.94 -19.53
CA ASN A 113 23.70 -11.94 -20.02
C ASN A 113 23.86 -10.76 -20.98
N SER A 114 24.85 -9.90 -20.73
CA SER A 114 25.20 -8.82 -21.64
C SER A 114 26.02 -9.32 -22.83
N PHE A 115 26.07 -8.51 -23.88
CA PHE A 115 26.85 -8.79 -25.10
C PHE A 115 28.31 -8.33 -25.01
N ASP A 116 28.74 -7.82 -23.84
CA ASP A 116 30.11 -7.39 -23.61
C ASP A 116 31.08 -8.58 -23.55
N ASP A 117 32.38 -8.32 -23.65
CA ASP A 117 33.43 -9.33 -23.52
C ASP A 117 33.29 -10.11 -22.19
N GLY A 118 33.35 -11.43 -22.26
CA GLY A 118 33.09 -12.32 -21.12
C GLY A 118 31.61 -12.55 -20.79
N ARG A 119 30.68 -11.92 -21.54
CA ARG A 119 29.21 -12.04 -21.41
C ARG A 119 28.70 -11.98 -19.96
N PRO A 120 29.07 -10.95 -19.19
CA PRO A 120 28.70 -10.89 -17.78
C PRO A 120 27.19 -10.78 -17.61
N THR A 121 26.70 -11.41 -16.55
CA THR A 121 25.34 -11.33 -16.03
C THR A 121 25.12 -9.96 -15.38
N LYS A 122 24.22 -9.16 -15.94
CA LYS A 122 23.88 -7.81 -15.49
C LYS A 122 22.40 -7.68 -15.19
N CYS A 123 22.04 -6.74 -14.32
CA CYS A 123 20.65 -6.33 -14.14
C CYS A 123 20.23 -5.31 -15.22
N PRO A 124 19.13 -5.52 -15.96
CA PRO A 124 18.68 -4.54 -16.95
C PRO A 124 18.17 -3.24 -16.30
N ARG A 125 17.72 -3.29 -15.04
CA ARG A 125 17.17 -2.14 -14.29
C ARG A 125 18.26 -1.29 -13.64
N CYS A 126 18.96 -1.83 -12.64
CA CYS A 126 19.97 -1.07 -11.88
C CYS A 126 21.38 -1.10 -12.49
N LYS A 127 21.58 -1.81 -13.61
CA LYS A 127 22.87 -1.95 -14.32
C LYS A 127 24.01 -2.60 -13.53
N ALA A 128 23.73 -3.11 -12.32
CA ALA A 128 24.70 -3.88 -11.53
C ALA A 128 25.25 -5.07 -12.33
N ASN A 129 26.55 -5.31 -12.19
CA ASN A 129 27.29 -6.37 -12.86
C ASN A 129 27.67 -7.46 -11.85
N PHE A 130 27.27 -8.69 -12.12
CA PHE A 130 27.46 -9.85 -11.25
C PHE A 130 28.48 -10.84 -11.80
N GLY A 131 29.26 -10.48 -12.83
CA GLY A 131 30.23 -11.37 -13.44
C GLY A 131 29.53 -12.55 -14.11
N ASN A 132 29.99 -13.78 -13.88
CA ASN A 132 29.38 -14.98 -14.46
C ASN A 132 28.59 -15.74 -13.39
N VAL A 133 27.27 -15.59 -13.41
CA VAL A 133 26.38 -16.27 -12.45
C VAL A 133 25.73 -17.48 -13.12
N THR A 134 25.69 -18.59 -12.40
CA THR A 134 25.08 -19.84 -12.86
C THR A 134 23.62 -19.62 -13.26
N GLY A 135 23.26 -20.04 -14.47
CA GLY A 135 21.88 -20.19 -14.89
C GLY A 135 21.48 -21.66 -14.87
N TYR A 136 20.25 -21.94 -14.47
CA TYR A 136 19.67 -23.28 -14.51
C TYR A 136 18.81 -23.45 -15.76
N ARG A 137 18.60 -24.71 -16.19
CA ARG A 137 17.71 -25.00 -17.32
C ARG A 137 16.30 -24.45 -17.01
N GLU A 138 15.71 -23.77 -17.99
CA GLU A 138 14.30 -23.43 -17.91
C GLU A 138 13.48 -24.72 -18.01
N GLN A 139 12.52 -24.91 -17.10
CA GLN A 139 11.51 -25.95 -17.24
C GLN A 139 10.46 -25.39 -18.20
N SER A 140 10.33 -26.01 -19.36
CA SER A 140 9.33 -25.73 -20.40
C SER A 140 8.00 -26.39 -20.07
#